data_AF-A0A8C4VR51-F1
#
_entry.id   AF-A0A8C4VR51-F1
#
_cell.length_a   1.000
_cell.length_b   1.000
_cell.length_c   1.000
_cell.angle_alpha   90.00
_cell.angle_beta   90.00
_cell.angle_gamma   90.00
#
_symmetry.space_group_name_H-M   'P 1'
#
loop_
_entity.id
_entity.type
_entity.pdbx_description
1 polymer ?
#
loop_
_entity_poly.entity_id
_entity_poly.type
_entity_poly.pdbx_seq_one_letter_code
_entity_poly.pdbx_strand_id
1 'polypeptide(L)'
;NNPILQLRLSSLPAVLQCPSPPAIANGKPSGQDLAVFTSGMSVNYSCEPGYFLTGQASIYCMASGTWSPPTPRCEGVCPAPQIRNGRRISDDRHVYSYKDNVTFVCDPGYTMKGHSLSQCQTDDTWDPPLPVCEPGKCQNSDLFVLFLFYNGVRTRLLQMSTRFRKAIGH
;
A
#
# COMPACT_ATOMS: atom_id res chain seq x y z
N ASN A 1 -51.88 4.47 -47.32
CA ASN A 1 -50.83 5.52 -47.17
C ASN A 1 -51.44 6.77 -46.56
N ASN A 2 -51.57 6.81 -45.23
CA ASN A 2 -52.12 7.97 -44.51
C ASN A 2 -50.93 8.80 -43.95
N PRO A 3 -50.74 10.06 -44.39
CA PRO A 3 -49.59 10.88 -44.01
C PRO A 3 -49.54 11.20 -42.51
N ILE A 4 -50.66 11.08 -41.79
CA ILE A 4 -50.76 11.29 -40.33
C ILE A 4 -50.18 10.10 -39.55
N LEU A 5 -50.23 8.88 -40.10
CA LEU A 5 -49.62 7.70 -39.48
C LEU A 5 -48.09 7.71 -39.60
N GLN A 6 -47.55 8.28 -40.68
CA GLN A 6 -46.10 8.38 -40.91
C GLN A 6 -45.42 9.38 -39.95
N LEU A 7 -46.13 10.44 -39.53
CA LEU A 7 -45.64 11.43 -38.57
C LEU A 7 -45.57 10.92 -37.12
N ARG A 8 -46.23 9.80 -36.78
CA ARG A 8 -46.16 9.19 -35.44
C ARG A 8 -45.03 8.19 -35.26
N LEU A 9 -44.46 7.66 -36.35
CA LEU A 9 -43.34 6.71 -36.28
C LEU A 9 -41.96 7.39 -36.20
N SER A 10 -41.86 8.66 -36.56
CA SER A 10 -40.60 9.43 -36.52
C SER A 10 -40.29 10.10 -35.17
N SER A 11 -41.14 9.92 -34.16
CA SER A 11 -40.99 10.51 -32.82
C SER A 11 -40.89 9.49 -31.68
N LEU A 12 -40.66 8.19 -31.98
CA LEU A 12 -40.29 7.26 -30.91
C LEU A 12 -38.90 7.69 -30.39
N PRO A 13 -38.75 8.04 -29.10
CA PRO A 13 -37.43 8.32 -28.57
C PRO A 13 -36.57 7.08 -28.78
N ALA A 14 -35.44 7.24 -29.46
CA ALA A 14 -34.43 6.19 -29.52
C ALA A 14 -34.07 5.87 -28.07
N VAL A 15 -34.48 4.69 -27.59
CA VAL A 15 -34.11 4.24 -26.24
C VAL A 15 -32.61 4.04 -26.29
N LEU A 16 -31.86 4.99 -25.72
CA LEU A 16 -30.41 4.88 -25.64
C LEU A 16 -30.08 3.68 -24.77
N GLN A 17 -29.37 2.73 -25.38
CA GLN A 17 -28.92 1.52 -24.73
C GLN A 17 -27.55 1.78 -24.13
N CYS A 18 -27.30 1.24 -22.94
CA CYS A 18 -25.97 1.23 -22.37
C CYS A 18 -25.11 0.16 -23.03
N PRO A 19 -23.80 0.40 -23.15
CA PRO A 19 -22.86 -0.66 -23.52
C PRO A 19 -22.84 -1.73 -22.42
N SER A 20 -22.15 -2.85 -22.67
CA SER A 20 -21.86 -3.83 -21.64
C SER A 20 -21.32 -3.16 -20.36
N PRO A 21 -21.70 -3.62 -19.16
CA PRO A 21 -21.23 -3.06 -17.91
C PRO A 21 -19.70 -2.97 -17.86
N PRO A 22 -19.12 -1.88 -17.34
CA PRO A 22 -17.67 -1.76 -17.20
C PRO A 22 -17.09 -2.93 -16.41
N ALA A 23 -16.01 -3.53 -16.90
CA ALA A 23 -15.26 -4.50 -16.11
C ALA A 23 -14.55 -3.78 -14.94
N ILE A 24 -14.50 -4.42 -13.79
CA ILE A 24 -13.74 -3.95 -12.62
C ILE A 24 -12.67 -4.98 -12.28
N ALA A 25 -11.56 -4.53 -11.69
CA ALA A 25 -10.54 -5.44 -11.19
C ALA A 25 -11.12 -6.32 -10.09
N ASN A 26 -10.80 -7.61 -10.10
CA ASN A 26 -11.17 -8.60 -9.08
C ASN A 26 -12.68 -8.67 -8.79
N GLY A 27 -13.52 -8.39 -9.80
CA GLY A 27 -14.97 -8.43 -9.67
C GLY A 27 -15.69 -8.56 -11.01
N LYS A 28 -16.96 -8.98 -10.94
CA LYS A 28 -17.78 -9.31 -12.10
C LYS A 28 -19.18 -8.70 -11.99
N PRO A 29 -19.70 -8.07 -13.07
CA PRO A 29 -21.08 -7.61 -13.11
C PRO A 29 -22.06 -8.78 -13.33
N SER A 30 -23.23 -8.68 -12.72
CA SER A 30 -24.36 -9.58 -12.93
C SER A 30 -24.95 -9.38 -14.33
N GLY A 31 -25.46 -10.45 -14.94
CA GLY A 31 -26.16 -10.34 -16.23
C GLY A 31 -25.24 -10.09 -17.41
N GLN A 32 -23.98 -10.55 -17.34
CA GLN A 32 -23.01 -10.52 -18.44
C GLN A 32 -23.55 -11.15 -19.74
N ASP A 33 -24.51 -12.07 -19.62
CA ASP A 33 -25.15 -12.77 -20.74
C ASP A 33 -26.24 -11.93 -21.45
N LEU A 34 -26.61 -10.77 -20.89
CA LEU A 34 -27.59 -9.88 -21.54
C LEU A 34 -26.92 -9.10 -22.66
N ALA A 35 -27.48 -9.22 -23.86
CA ALA A 35 -27.00 -8.51 -25.05
C ALA A 35 -27.39 -7.02 -25.07
N VAL A 36 -28.43 -6.62 -24.31
CA VAL A 36 -29.00 -5.27 -24.35
C VAL A 36 -29.32 -4.77 -22.95
N PHE A 37 -28.87 -3.55 -22.64
CA PHE A 37 -29.18 -2.84 -21.40
C PHE A 37 -29.90 -1.53 -21.73
N THR A 38 -31.15 -1.38 -21.31
CA THR A 38 -31.96 -0.16 -21.54
C THR A 38 -31.94 0.77 -20.33
N SER A 39 -32.25 2.05 -20.56
CA SER A 39 -32.36 3.05 -19.49
C SER A 39 -33.25 2.56 -18.34
N GLY A 40 -32.75 2.67 -17.11
CA GLY A 40 -33.40 2.22 -15.88
C GLY A 40 -33.00 0.82 -15.42
N MET A 41 -32.38 0.00 -16.28
CA MET A 41 -31.83 -1.30 -15.85
C MET A 41 -30.64 -1.10 -14.91
N SER A 42 -30.53 -1.95 -13.89
CA SER A 42 -29.39 -1.97 -12.96
C SER A 42 -28.65 -3.29 -13.02
N VAL A 43 -27.33 -3.24 -12.89
CA VAL A 43 -26.47 -4.42 -12.70
C VAL A 43 -25.79 -4.34 -11.36
N ASN A 44 -25.64 -5.49 -10.70
CA ASN A 44 -24.96 -5.62 -9.43
C ASN A 44 -23.58 -6.23 -9.65
N TYR A 45 -22.58 -5.82 -8.89
CA TYR A 45 -21.23 -6.37 -8.95
C TYR A 45 -20.98 -7.30 -7.78
N SER A 46 -20.25 -8.38 -8.05
CA SER A 46 -19.71 -9.28 -7.04
C SER A 46 -18.19 -9.31 -7.14
N CYS A 47 -17.51 -9.29 -6.00
CA CYS A 47 -16.07 -9.42 -5.94
C CYS A 47 -15.64 -10.89 -5.94
N GLU A 48 -14.45 -11.14 -6.48
CA GLU A 48 -13.82 -12.46 -6.43
C GLU A 48 -13.45 -12.82 -4.97
N PRO A 49 -13.32 -14.13 -4.64
CA PRO A 49 -12.97 -14.55 -3.28
C PRO A 49 -11.68 -13.89 -2.79
N GLY A 50 -11.71 -13.32 -1.58
CA GLY A 50 -10.57 -12.59 -1.00
C GLY A 50 -10.66 -11.06 -1.15
N TYR A 51 -11.57 -10.57 -1.98
CA TYR A 51 -11.82 -9.15 -2.20
C TYR A 51 -13.15 -8.70 -1.58
N PHE A 52 -13.18 -7.47 -1.09
CA PHE A 52 -14.37 -6.86 -0.50
C PHE A 52 -14.90 -5.72 -1.37
N LEU A 53 -16.24 -5.63 -1.49
CA LEU A 53 -16.87 -4.57 -2.27
C LEU A 53 -16.92 -3.28 -1.46
N THR A 54 -16.36 -2.22 -2.02
CA THR A 54 -16.37 -0.87 -1.45
C THR A 54 -17.19 0.06 -2.35
N GLY A 55 -18.17 0.73 -1.74
CA GLY A 55 -19.11 1.64 -2.41
C GLY A 55 -20.48 1.01 -2.69
N GLN A 56 -21.23 1.60 -3.63
CA GLN A 56 -22.50 1.04 -4.07
C GLN A 56 -22.22 -0.18 -4.95
N ALA A 57 -22.85 -1.32 -4.65
CA ALA A 57 -22.61 -2.56 -5.40
C ALA A 57 -23.22 -2.55 -6.81
N SER A 58 -24.18 -1.66 -7.05
CA SER A 58 -24.92 -1.59 -8.31
C SER A 58 -24.76 -0.25 -9.02
N ILE A 59 -24.83 -0.32 -10.34
CA ILE A 59 -24.93 0.83 -11.24
C ILE A 59 -26.17 0.67 -12.11
N TYR A 60 -26.72 1.78 -12.58
CA TYR A 60 -27.89 1.79 -13.45
C TYR A 60 -27.62 2.49 -14.77
N CYS A 61 -28.32 2.05 -15.82
CA CYS A 61 -28.24 2.63 -17.14
C CYS A 61 -29.04 3.94 -17.15
N MET A 62 -28.36 5.06 -17.39
CA MET A 62 -28.98 6.38 -17.43
C MET A 62 -29.66 6.63 -18.78
N ALA A 63 -30.61 7.59 -18.82
CA ALA A 63 -31.29 7.98 -20.06
C ALA A 63 -30.33 8.51 -21.15
N SER A 64 -29.11 8.90 -20.76
CA SER A 64 -28.01 9.28 -21.65
C SER A 64 -27.31 8.10 -22.33
N GLY A 65 -27.71 6.85 -22.08
CA GLY A 65 -27.06 5.64 -22.62
C GLY A 65 -25.70 5.33 -21.97
N THR A 66 -25.46 5.86 -20.79
CA THR A 66 -24.22 5.65 -20.03
C THR A 66 -24.53 5.10 -18.65
N TRP A 67 -23.62 4.31 -18.08
CA TRP A 67 -23.75 3.80 -16.73
C TRP A 67 -23.53 4.88 -15.67
N SER A 68 -24.30 4.81 -14.57
CA SER A 68 -24.19 5.74 -13.45
C SER A 68 -22.85 5.60 -12.72
N PRO A 69 -22.11 6.69 -12.46
CA PRO A 69 -20.96 6.67 -11.55
C PRO A 69 -21.40 6.71 -10.08
N PRO A 70 -20.55 6.28 -9.13
CA PRO A 70 -19.24 5.66 -9.33
C PRO A 70 -19.34 4.16 -9.64
N THR A 71 -18.40 3.64 -10.41
CA THR A 71 -18.26 2.19 -10.60
C THR A 71 -17.80 1.54 -9.28
N PRO A 72 -18.37 0.39 -8.88
CA PRO A 72 -17.98 -0.29 -7.64
C PRO A 72 -16.50 -0.70 -7.68
N ARG A 73 -15.88 -0.85 -6.51
CA ARG A 73 -14.49 -1.30 -6.39
C ARG A 73 -14.42 -2.55 -5.55
N CYS A 74 -13.60 -3.50 -6.00
CA CYS A 74 -13.23 -4.66 -5.21
C CYS A 74 -11.84 -4.42 -4.64
N GLU A 75 -11.78 -4.33 -3.31
CA GLU A 75 -10.58 -3.98 -2.58
C GLU A 75 -9.96 -5.24 -1.97
N GLY A 76 -8.68 -5.42 -2.26
CA GLY A 76 -7.88 -6.54 -1.79
C GLY A 76 -7.53 -6.44 -0.31
N VAL A 77 -6.94 -7.52 0.17
CA VAL A 77 -6.59 -7.71 1.56
C VAL A 77 -5.14 -8.16 1.64
N CYS A 78 -4.29 -7.31 2.19
CA CYS A 78 -2.89 -7.63 2.37
C CYS A 78 -2.67 -8.44 3.64
N PRO A 79 -1.88 -9.53 3.58
CA PRO A 79 -1.48 -10.27 4.77
C PRO A 79 -0.59 -9.41 5.65
N ALA A 80 -0.60 -9.69 6.96
CA ALA A 80 0.26 -8.99 7.90
C ALA A 80 1.75 -9.10 7.51
N PRO A 81 2.43 -7.97 7.22
CA PRO A 81 3.77 -7.98 6.67
C PRO A 81 4.78 -8.45 7.72
N GLN A 82 5.67 -9.38 7.34
CA GLN A 82 6.66 -9.96 8.23
C GLN A 82 8.05 -9.39 7.91
N ILE A 83 8.65 -8.69 8.87
CA ILE A 83 9.99 -8.10 8.72
C ILE A 83 10.96 -8.83 9.65
N ARG A 84 12.01 -9.42 9.10
CA ARG A 84 13.04 -10.07 9.90
C ARG A 84 13.94 -9.02 10.55
N ASN A 85 14.20 -9.14 11.85
CA ASN A 85 14.97 -8.15 12.63
C ASN A 85 14.37 -6.74 12.60
N GLY A 86 13.04 -6.68 12.54
CA GLY A 86 12.27 -5.46 12.59
C GLY A 86 10.85 -5.75 13.02
N ARG A 87 10.09 -4.68 13.27
CA ARG A 87 8.71 -4.75 13.75
C ARG A 87 7.85 -3.67 13.10
N ARG A 88 6.55 -3.92 13.09
CA ARG A 88 5.52 -2.94 12.74
C ARG A 88 5.34 -2.00 13.92
N ILE A 89 5.14 -0.70 13.65
CA ILE A 89 4.84 0.31 14.67
C ILE A 89 3.32 0.58 14.72
N SER A 90 2.60 0.21 13.67
CA SER A 90 1.12 0.24 13.65
C SER A 90 0.53 -0.89 14.50
N ASP A 91 -0.79 -0.98 14.50
CA ASP A 91 -1.55 -2.03 15.19
C ASP A 91 -1.16 -3.47 14.80
N ASP A 92 -1.47 -4.42 15.70
CA ASP A 92 -1.21 -5.86 15.53
C ASP A 92 -2.29 -6.56 14.68
N ARG A 93 -2.80 -5.87 13.65
CA ARG A 93 -3.76 -6.48 12.72
C ARG A 93 -3.09 -7.62 11.95
N HIS A 94 -3.82 -8.72 11.81
CA HIS A 94 -3.42 -9.86 10.96
C HIS A 94 -3.74 -9.64 9.48
N VAL A 95 -4.58 -8.65 9.18
CA VAL A 95 -5.25 -8.45 7.90
C VAL A 95 -5.40 -6.94 7.65
N TYR A 96 -5.02 -6.47 6.47
CA TYR A 96 -5.04 -5.05 6.09
C TYR A 96 -5.85 -4.85 4.81
N SER A 97 -6.71 -3.84 4.80
CA SER A 97 -7.52 -3.48 3.63
C SER A 97 -6.78 -2.51 2.72
N TYR A 98 -7.23 -2.39 1.47
CA TYR A 98 -6.73 -1.37 0.54
C TYR A 98 -6.57 0.02 1.20
N LYS A 99 -5.45 0.68 0.90
CA LYS A 99 -5.00 1.96 1.49
C LYS A 99 -4.63 1.94 2.97
N ASP A 100 -4.74 0.82 3.67
CA ASP A 100 -4.12 0.70 4.98
C ASP A 100 -2.61 0.86 4.85
N ASN A 101 -2.06 1.66 5.75
CA ASN A 101 -0.64 1.95 5.81
C ASN A 101 -0.01 1.26 7.02
N VAL A 102 1.14 0.64 6.81
CA VAL A 102 1.94 0.03 7.87
C VAL A 102 3.30 0.70 7.91
N THR A 103 3.69 1.12 9.11
CA THR A 103 5.02 1.69 9.36
C THR A 103 5.90 0.67 10.05
N PHE A 104 7.18 0.64 9.67
CA PHE A 104 8.15 -0.33 10.15
C PHE A 104 9.31 0.35 10.89
N VAL A 105 9.92 -0.39 11.80
CA VAL A 105 11.18 -0.03 12.45
C VAL A 105 12.07 -1.27 12.53
N CYS A 106 13.38 -1.10 12.31
CA CYS A 106 14.34 -2.19 12.51
C CYS A 106 14.71 -2.31 13.99
N ASP A 107 15.05 -3.52 14.40
CA ASP A 107 15.51 -3.80 15.76
C ASP A 107 16.87 -3.15 16.03
N PRO A 108 17.24 -2.93 17.30
CA PRO A 108 18.55 -2.37 17.65
C PRO A 108 19.71 -3.15 17.00
N GLY A 109 20.65 -2.41 16.42
CA GLY A 109 21.78 -3.00 15.69
C GLY A 109 21.49 -3.32 14.22
N TYR A 110 20.29 -3.06 13.71
CA TYR A 110 19.93 -3.18 12.31
C TYR A 110 19.61 -1.82 11.67
N THR A 111 19.84 -1.70 10.37
CA THR A 111 19.55 -0.51 9.56
C THR A 111 18.56 -0.87 8.44
N MET A 112 17.59 0.01 8.22
CA MET A 112 16.55 -0.18 7.20
C MET A 112 17.09 0.04 5.78
N LYS A 113 16.75 -0.87 4.87
CA LYS A 113 16.85 -0.72 3.42
C LYS A 113 15.46 -0.69 2.81
N GLY A 114 15.17 0.34 2.01
CA GLY A 114 13.86 0.57 1.41
C GLY A 114 13.07 1.65 2.16
N HIS A 115 11.74 1.49 2.19
CA HIS A 115 10.82 2.47 2.75
C HIS A 115 10.32 2.04 4.14
N SER A 116 10.16 3.01 5.04
CA SER A 116 9.60 2.76 6.38
C SER A 116 8.09 2.65 6.39
N LEU A 117 7.42 2.96 5.28
CA LEU A 117 5.97 2.97 5.13
C LEU A 117 5.62 2.16 3.88
N SER A 118 4.67 1.23 4.00
CA SER A 118 4.06 0.53 2.88
C SER A 118 2.55 0.61 2.95
N GLN A 119 1.90 0.69 1.79
CA GLN A 119 0.45 0.73 1.64
C GLN A 119 -0.07 -0.55 0.99
N CYS A 120 -1.18 -1.06 1.50
CA CYS A 120 -1.87 -2.20 0.90
C CYS A 120 -2.54 -1.81 -0.42
N GLN A 121 -2.23 -2.55 -1.48
CA GLN A 121 -2.74 -2.34 -2.83
C GLN A 121 -3.96 -3.21 -3.15
N THR A 122 -4.57 -2.97 -4.31
CA THR A 122 -5.75 -3.71 -4.78
C THR A 122 -5.44 -5.12 -5.27
N ASP A 123 -4.16 -5.51 -5.35
CA ASP A 123 -3.68 -6.83 -5.80
C ASP A 123 -3.09 -7.65 -4.63
N ASP A 124 -3.46 -7.30 -3.41
CA ASP A 124 -3.01 -7.95 -2.16
C ASP A 124 -1.50 -7.81 -1.89
N THR A 125 -0.84 -6.85 -2.56
CA THR A 125 0.59 -6.55 -2.38
C THR A 125 0.83 -5.27 -1.58
N TRP A 126 2.06 -5.16 -1.06
CA TRP A 126 2.54 -3.97 -0.35
C TRP A 126 3.36 -3.10 -1.29
N ASP A 127 2.97 -1.83 -1.45
CA ASP A 127 3.72 -0.84 -2.22
C ASP A 127 3.95 0.45 -1.40
N PRO A 128 5.19 0.96 -1.32
CA PRO A 128 6.42 0.33 -1.80
C PRO A 128 6.69 -1.02 -1.11
N PRO A 129 7.54 -1.90 -1.70
CA PRO A 129 7.86 -3.21 -1.13
C PRO A 129 8.36 -3.14 0.31
N LEU A 130 8.08 -4.19 1.07
CA LEU A 130 8.46 -4.30 2.48
C LEU A 130 9.97 -4.08 2.69
N PRO A 131 10.38 -3.33 3.73
CA PRO A 131 11.79 -3.04 3.96
C PRO A 131 12.57 -4.27 4.42
N VAL A 132 13.88 -4.24 4.17
CA VAL A 132 14.84 -5.23 4.68
C VAL A 132 15.68 -4.59 5.79
N CYS A 133 15.74 -5.25 6.94
CA CYS A 133 16.62 -4.83 8.03
C CYS A 133 17.95 -5.58 7.96
N GLU A 134 19.01 -4.87 7.58
CA GLU A 134 20.37 -5.40 7.48
C GLU A 134 21.17 -5.08 8.75
N PRO A 135 22.14 -5.91 9.15
CA PRO A 135 23.02 -5.57 10.26
C PRO A 135 23.65 -4.19 10.03
N GLY A 136 23.47 -3.31 11.01
CA GLY A 136 24.07 -1.99 10.99
C GLY A 136 25.58 -2.14 10.91
N LYS A 137 26.23 -1.38 10.02
CA LYS A 137 27.68 -1.27 10.09
C LYS A 137 27.99 -0.65 11.43
N CYS A 138 28.72 -1.36 12.29
CA CYS A 138 29.36 -0.77 13.45
C CYS A 138 30.19 0.41 12.93
N GLN A 139 29.69 1.63 13.10
CA GLN A 139 30.56 2.77 12.94
C GLN A 139 31.51 2.69 14.12
N ASN A 140 32.75 2.31 13.82
CA ASN A 140 33.92 2.29 14.72
C ASN A 140 34.23 3.64 15.39
N SER A 141 33.25 4.52 15.57
CA SER A 141 33.29 5.63 16.50
C SER A 141 33.56 5.16 17.94
N ASP A 142 33.13 3.95 18.33
CA ASP A 142 33.50 3.35 19.63
C ASP A 142 34.97 2.90 19.70
N LEU A 143 35.60 2.57 18.55
CA LEU A 143 37.04 2.36 18.49
C LEU A 143 37.79 3.69 18.64
N PHE A 144 37.26 4.79 18.10
CA PHE A 144 37.82 6.13 18.34
C PHE A 144 37.75 6.51 19.83
N VAL A 145 36.63 6.20 20.49
CA VAL A 145 36.46 6.40 21.93
C VAL A 145 37.45 5.52 22.72
N LEU A 146 37.57 4.23 22.40
CA LEU A 146 38.56 3.33 23.01
C LEU A 146 40.01 3.76 22.71
N PHE A 147 40.33 4.26 21.51
CA PHE A 147 41.65 4.79 21.17
C PHE A 147 41.96 6.08 21.94
N LEU A 148 40.99 6.96 22.16
CA LEU A 148 41.17 8.16 22.98
C LEU A 148 41.32 7.81 24.47
N PHE A 149 40.58 6.83 24.98
CA PHE A 149 40.77 6.32 26.34
C PHE A 149 42.11 5.59 26.49
N TYR A 150 42.50 4.74 25.54
CA TYR A 150 43.76 3.99 25.58
C TYR A 150 44.98 4.92 25.42
N ASN A 151 44.94 5.88 24.48
CA ASN A 151 46.00 6.88 24.35
C ASN A 151 45.98 7.92 25.49
N GLY A 152 44.83 8.23 26.08
CA GLY A 152 44.68 9.07 27.27
C GLY A 152 45.22 8.43 28.55
N VAL A 153 45.06 7.12 28.70
CA VAL A 153 45.67 6.33 29.79
C VAL A 153 47.18 6.16 29.56
N ARG A 154 47.63 5.95 28.32
CA ARG A 154 49.05 5.80 27.96
C ARG A 154 49.85 7.11 28.13
N THR A 155 49.24 8.27 27.82
CA THR A 155 49.85 9.58 28.07
C THR A 155 49.97 9.90 29.56
N ARG A 156 48.99 9.51 30.39
CA ARG A 156 49.10 9.66 31.86
C ARG A 156 50.18 8.76 32.46
N LEU A 157 50.35 7.51 31.98
CA LEU A 157 51.42 6.60 32.42
C LEU A 157 52.83 7.08 32.03
N LEU A 158 53.00 7.69 30.85
CA LEU A 158 54.28 8.29 30.42
C LEU A 158 54.61 9.59 31.20
N GLN A 159 53.61 10.37 31.61
CA GLN A 159 53.82 11.51 32.51
C GLN A 159 54.12 11.07 33.96
N MET A 160 53.58 9.93 34.40
CA MET A 160 53.93 9.34 35.71
C MET A 160 55.36 8.76 35.71
N SER A 161 55.80 8.12 34.63
CA SER A 161 57.15 7.54 34.56
C SER A 161 58.26 8.61 34.43
N THR A 162 57.98 9.74 33.77
CA THR A 162 58.90 10.89 33.70
C THR A 162 58.97 11.68 35.00
N ARG A 163 57.87 11.73 35.79
CA ARG A 163 57.92 12.27 37.16
C ARG A 163 58.63 11.34 38.14
N PHE A 164 58.51 10.02 38.00
CA PHE A 164 59.26 9.05 38.82
C PHE A 164 60.76 9.06 38.52
N ARG A 165 61.19 9.22 37.25
CA ARG A 165 62.62 9.37 36.91
C ARG A 165 63.23 10.70 37.38
N LYS A 166 62.42 11.73 37.68
CA LYS A 166 62.90 12.99 38.26
C LYS A 166 62.91 13.02 39.79
N ALA A 167 62.37 11.98 40.45
CA ALA A 167 62.30 11.86 41.90
C ALA A 167 63.33 10.88 42.50
N ILE A 168 64.06 10.11 41.68
CA ILE A 168 65.04 9.10 42.14
C ILE A 168 66.47 9.38 41.61
N GLY A 169 66.86 10.66 41.55
CA GLY A 169 68.28 11.04 41.52
C GLY A 169 68.85 11.52 40.18
N HIS A 170 69.01 12.84 40.09
CA HIS A 170 70.33 13.44 39.95
C HIS A 170 70.36 14.79 40.67
#